data_AF-A0A1H9CPG3-F1
#
_entry.id   AF-A0A1H9CPG3-F1
#
_cell.length_a   1.000
_cell.length_b   1.000
_cell.length_c   1.000
_cell.angle_alpha   90.00
_cell.angle_beta   90.00
_cell.angle_gamma   90.00
#
_symmetry.space_group_name_H-M   'P 1'
#
loop_
_entity.id
_entity.type
_entity.pdbx_description
1 polymer ?
#
loop_
_entity_poly.entity_id
_entity_poly.type
_entity_poly.pdbx_seq_one_letter_code
_entity_poly.pdbx_strand_id
1 'polypeptide(L)'
;MEIFNWNPDFELLEIFPERIYEDLTLLYHGTSVLYSDEIEQNGFQINHSPFSTESLGEILDVLADLGEPSNFNRNNPFQTNFNSAGAIDHFLFHLPTHPISFTASGISALNYANGQSKGGQIVGKISRALAQIEEFIDLIPIRDIRKENLINRYNNIFNLKDSCDEIQNNPGVVYAIKPTRELLENLRYDHDVIFSDANISYESIIAKVEIDFDAMLPENLQDLANTKVRSHFNNPRSIGNFLIKKHLNSDQEE
;
A
#
# COMPACT_ATOMS: atom_id res chain seq x y z
N MET A 1 17.99 13.74 4.76
CA MET A 1 17.19 13.37 3.58
C MET A 1 17.44 14.35 2.46
N GLU A 2 17.67 13.86 1.24
CA GLU A 2 17.79 14.65 0.01
C GLU A 2 16.45 14.67 -0.73
N ILE A 3 16.12 15.78 -1.41
CA ILE A 3 14.87 15.93 -2.15
C ILE A 3 15.21 16.12 -3.62
N PHE A 4 14.60 15.31 -4.48
CA PHE A 4 14.77 15.37 -5.93
C PHE A 4 13.46 15.75 -6.61
N ASN A 5 13.60 16.46 -7.73
CA ASN A 5 12.47 16.75 -8.60
C ASN A 5 12.09 15.49 -9.40
N TRP A 6 10.81 15.38 -9.76
CA TRP A 6 10.34 14.37 -10.70
C TRP A 6 11.06 14.50 -12.05
N ASN A 7 11.87 13.52 -12.39
CA ASN A 7 12.57 13.42 -13.68
C ASN A 7 12.90 11.95 -13.96
N PRO A 8 11.89 11.12 -14.30
CA PRO A 8 12.08 9.69 -14.47
C PRO A 8 12.94 9.39 -15.71
N ASP A 9 13.80 8.40 -15.58
CA ASP A 9 14.46 7.77 -16.71
C ASP A 9 13.70 6.48 -17.04
N PHE A 10 12.82 6.52 -18.05
CA PHE A 10 12.04 5.35 -18.47
C PHE A 10 12.86 4.35 -19.30
N GLU A 11 14.02 4.72 -19.84
CA GLU A 11 14.92 3.77 -20.50
C GLU A 11 15.60 2.88 -19.47
N LEU A 12 16.05 3.49 -18.37
CA LEU A 12 16.65 2.79 -17.24
C LEU A 12 15.61 2.26 -16.25
N LEU A 13 14.35 2.70 -16.33
CA LEU A 13 13.29 2.43 -15.35
C LEU A 13 13.70 2.88 -13.94
N GLU A 14 14.04 4.15 -13.80
CA GLU A 14 14.46 4.77 -12.53
C GLU A 14 13.83 6.14 -12.31
N ILE A 15 13.66 6.50 -11.05
CA ILE A 15 13.11 7.81 -10.64
C ILE A 15 14.07 8.62 -9.76
N PHE A 16 15.13 7.96 -9.28
CA PHE A 16 16.21 8.58 -8.51
C PHE A 16 17.45 8.74 -9.40
N PRO A 17 18.43 9.57 -9.02
CA PRO A 17 19.72 9.60 -9.71
C PRO A 17 20.53 8.32 -9.47
N GLU A 18 21.50 8.06 -10.36
CA GLU A 18 22.38 6.87 -10.39
C GLU A 18 22.94 6.47 -9.03
N ARG A 19 23.52 7.42 -8.28
CA ARG A 19 24.08 7.14 -6.96
C ARG A 19 23.09 6.58 -5.92
N ILE A 20 21.79 6.75 -6.13
CA ILE A 20 20.74 6.18 -5.27
C ILE A 20 20.33 4.82 -5.84
N TYR A 21 19.94 4.74 -7.12
CA TYR A 21 19.42 3.48 -7.66
C TYR A 21 20.47 2.37 -7.79
N GLU A 22 21.75 2.71 -7.91
CA GLU A 22 22.84 1.73 -7.92
C GLU A 22 23.13 1.15 -6.53
N ASP A 23 22.67 1.79 -5.45
CA ASP A 23 22.76 1.24 -4.10
C ASP A 23 21.69 0.16 -3.90
N LEU A 24 22.08 -1.08 -4.19
CA LEU A 24 21.21 -2.26 -4.14
C LEU A 24 20.78 -2.66 -2.72
N THR A 25 21.24 -1.94 -1.70
CA THR A 25 20.86 -2.19 -0.31
C THR A 25 19.69 -1.31 0.15
N LEU A 26 19.25 -0.37 -0.70
CA LEU A 26 18.12 0.49 -0.42
C LEU A 26 16.78 -0.24 -0.59
N LEU A 27 15.80 0.27 0.14
CA LEU A 27 14.39 -0.07 0.02
C LEU A 27 13.64 1.15 -0.50
N TYR A 28 12.54 0.92 -1.22
CA TYR A 28 11.71 1.98 -1.75
C TYR A 28 10.27 1.83 -1.29
N HIS A 29 9.63 2.95 -0.96
CA HIS A 29 8.24 3.02 -0.52
C HIS A 29 7.53 4.16 -1.25
N GLY A 30 6.41 3.84 -1.90
CA GLY A 30 5.56 4.84 -2.54
C GLY A 30 4.30 5.08 -1.70
N THR A 31 3.90 6.35 -1.57
CA THR A 31 2.69 6.73 -0.83
C THR A 31 2.13 8.06 -1.33
N SER A 32 1.03 8.53 -0.72
CA SER A 32 0.49 9.88 -0.95
C SER A 32 1.28 10.92 -0.17
N VAL A 33 1.44 12.13 -0.74
CA VAL A 33 2.09 13.26 -0.04
C VAL A 33 1.37 13.64 1.26
N LEU A 34 0.08 13.31 1.41
CA LEU A 34 -0.66 13.56 2.65
C LEU A 34 -0.08 12.82 3.87
N TYR A 35 0.64 11.72 3.65
CA TYR A 35 1.34 10.99 4.71
C TYR A 35 2.78 11.45 4.91
N SER A 36 3.28 12.34 4.04
CA SER A 36 4.69 12.74 3.98
C SER A 36 5.13 13.38 5.29
N ASP A 37 4.33 14.29 5.84
CA ASP A 37 4.67 15.01 7.08
C ASP A 37 4.77 14.06 8.28
N GLU A 38 3.83 13.11 8.41
CA GLU A 38 3.85 12.14 9.50
C GLU A 38 5.05 11.21 9.39
N ILE A 39 5.35 10.71 8.18
CA ILE A 39 6.49 9.83 7.92
C ILE A 39 7.81 10.57 8.18
N GLU A 40 7.92 11.83 7.78
CA GLU A 40 9.14 12.61 7.94
C GLU A 40 9.40 13.05 9.39
N GLN A 41 8.35 13.11 10.22
CA GLN A 41 8.47 13.45 11.65
C GLN A 41 8.65 12.20 12.53
N ASN A 42 7.89 11.14 12.26
CA ASN A 42 7.79 9.98 13.15
C ASN A 42 8.41 8.71 12.56
N GLY A 43 8.75 8.72 11.27
CA GLY A 43 9.12 7.52 10.54
C GLY A 43 7.92 6.66 10.16
N PHE A 44 8.17 5.50 9.57
CA PHE A 44 7.11 4.55 9.22
C PHE A 44 6.67 3.77 10.46
N GLN A 45 5.37 3.74 10.71
CA GLN A 45 4.77 3.05 11.85
C GLN A 45 4.05 1.78 11.37
N ILE A 46 4.27 0.66 12.06
CA ILE A 46 3.46 -0.55 11.88
C ILE A 46 2.05 -0.29 12.40
N ASN A 47 1.08 -1.08 11.95
CA ASN A 47 -0.30 -1.03 12.43
C ASN A 47 -0.99 0.33 12.24
N HIS A 48 -0.39 1.22 11.48
CA HIS A 48 -0.97 2.52 11.18
C HIS A 48 -2.06 2.34 10.12
N SER A 49 -3.22 2.93 10.38
CA SER A 49 -4.31 3.05 9.42
C SER A 49 -4.76 4.50 9.37
N PRO A 50 -4.90 5.09 8.18
CA PRO A 50 -5.48 6.42 8.03
C PRO A 50 -6.99 6.43 8.26
N PHE A 51 -7.62 5.25 8.38
CA PHE A 51 -9.05 5.08 8.58
C PHE A 51 -9.34 4.47 9.96
N SER A 52 -10.44 4.91 10.58
CA SER A 52 -10.88 4.36 11.86
C SER A 52 -11.42 2.93 11.69
N THR A 53 -11.11 2.05 12.62
CA THR A 53 -11.59 0.66 12.60
C THR A 53 -13.12 0.57 12.72
N GLU A 54 -13.73 1.50 13.45
CA GLU A 54 -15.18 1.64 13.57
C GLU A 54 -15.83 1.96 12.22
N SER A 55 -15.30 2.94 11.50
CA SER A 55 -15.81 3.33 10.18
C SER A 55 -15.66 2.21 9.16
N LEU A 56 -14.54 1.48 9.19
CA LEU A 56 -14.35 0.30 8.34
C LEU A 56 -15.30 -0.85 8.70
N GLY A 57 -15.59 -1.04 9.99
CA GLY A 57 -16.61 -1.98 10.46
C GLY A 57 -18.00 -1.64 9.95
N GLU A 58 -18.37 -0.37 9.99
CA GLU A 58 -19.66 0.09 9.46
C GLU A 58 -19.79 -0.13 7.95
N ILE A 59 -18.70 0.02 7.16
CA ILE A 59 -18.71 -0.37 5.73
C ILE A 59 -19.07 -1.86 5.58
N LEU A 60 -18.45 -2.74 6.38
CA LEU A 60 -18.70 -4.17 6.30
C LEU A 60 -20.15 -4.52 6.66
N ASP A 61 -20.70 -3.89 7.69
CA ASP A 61 -22.07 -4.13 8.12
C ASP A 61 -23.08 -3.64 7.07
N VAL A 62 -22.83 -2.48 6.44
CA VAL A 62 -23.68 -1.98 5.34
C VAL A 62 -23.61 -2.90 4.12
N LEU A 63 -22.41 -3.34 3.72
CA LEU A 63 -22.26 -4.29 2.61
C LEU A 63 -22.95 -5.63 2.89
N ALA A 64 -22.86 -6.14 4.12
CA ALA A 64 -23.54 -7.36 4.54
C ALA A 64 -25.08 -7.22 4.44
N ASP A 65 -25.64 -6.10 4.88
CA ASP A 65 -27.08 -5.81 4.78
C ASP A 65 -27.57 -5.68 3.33
N LEU A 66 -26.67 -5.28 2.42
CA LEU A 66 -26.90 -5.22 0.98
C LEU A 66 -26.71 -6.58 0.27
N GLY A 67 -26.33 -7.63 1.01
CA GLY A 67 -26.15 -8.99 0.47
C GLY A 67 -24.75 -9.28 -0.08
N GLU A 68 -23.77 -8.43 0.21
CA GLU A 68 -22.36 -8.57 -0.17
C GLU A 68 -21.47 -8.79 1.07
N PRO A 69 -21.63 -9.91 1.81
CA PRO A 69 -20.81 -10.17 2.97
C PRO A 69 -19.32 -10.37 2.59
N SER A 70 -18.45 -10.22 3.58
CA SER A 70 -17.04 -10.58 3.47
C SER A 70 -16.91 -12.03 3.01
N ASN A 71 -16.20 -12.23 1.89
CA ASN A 71 -15.83 -13.57 1.42
C ASN A 71 -14.47 -14.03 1.96
N PHE A 72 -13.89 -13.27 2.90
CA PHE A 72 -12.63 -13.59 3.54
C PHE A 72 -12.82 -14.73 4.55
N ASN A 73 -12.11 -15.83 4.35
CA ASN A 73 -12.07 -16.91 5.32
C ASN A 73 -10.90 -16.71 6.30
N ARG A 74 -11.20 -16.29 7.53
CA ARG A 74 -10.18 -16.12 8.59
C ARG A 74 -9.42 -17.41 8.94
N ASN A 75 -9.98 -18.59 8.65
CA ASN A 75 -9.28 -19.88 8.82
C ASN A 75 -8.32 -20.19 7.67
N ASN A 76 -8.37 -19.42 6.57
CA ASN A 76 -7.44 -19.50 5.45
C ASN A 76 -6.98 -18.07 5.07
N PRO A 77 -6.09 -17.46 5.88
CA PRO A 77 -5.67 -16.07 5.68
C PRO A 77 -4.93 -15.85 4.36
N PHE A 78 -4.40 -16.92 3.74
CA PHE A 78 -3.66 -16.89 2.48
C PHE A 78 -4.56 -16.89 1.23
N GLN A 79 -5.89 -16.82 1.39
CA GLN A 79 -6.78 -16.57 0.27
C GLN A 79 -6.40 -15.24 -0.40
N THR A 80 -6.46 -15.16 -1.73
CA THR A 80 -6.05 -13.95 -2.48
C THR A 80 -7.20 -13.30 -3.26
N ASN A 81 -8.31 -14.02 -3.43
CA ASN A 81 -9.47 -13.56 -4.17
C ASN A 81 -10.55 -13.05 -3.23
N PHE A 82 -10.52 -11.75 -2.97
CA PHE A 82 -11.48 -11.05 -2.12
C PHE A 82 -12.40 -10.14 -2.91
N ASN A 83 -13.68 -10.08 -2.52
CA ASN A 83 -14.52 -8.93 -2.85
C ASN A 83 -14.07 -7.71 -2.01
N SER A 84 -14.66 -6.54 -2.22
CA SER A 84 -14.28 -5.33 -1.48
C SER A 84 -14.45 -5.52 0.03
N ALA A 85 -15.55 -6.16 0.46
CA ALA A 85 -15.78 -6.51 1.87
C ALA A 85 -14.69 -7.42 2.43
N GLY A 86 -14.32 -8.49 1.71
CA GLY A 86 -13.27 -9.41 2.11
C GLY A 86 -11.90 -8.74 2.22
N ALA A 87 -11.59 -7.79 1.34
CA ALA A 87 -10.34 -7.03 1.40
C ALA A 87 -10.29 -6.11 2.64
N ILE A 88 -11.40 -5.46 2.98
CA ILE A 88 -11.51 -4.60 4.18
C ILE A 88 -11.45 -5.45 5.46
N ASP A 89 -12.17 -6.58 5.50
CA ASP A 89 -12.14 -7.51 6.63
C ASP A 89 -10.75 -8.13 6.82
N HIS A 90 -10.08 -8.54 5.73
CA HIS A 90 -8.69 -8.99 5.77
C HIS A 90 -7.75 -7.91 6.33
N PHE A 91 -7.91 -6.65 5.91
CA PHE A 91 -7.11 -5.53 6.42
C PHE A 91 -7.36 -5.31 7.91
N LEU A 92 -8.62 -5.26 8.36
CA LEU A 92 -8.97 -5.11 9.77
C LEU A 92 -8.43 -6.25 10.64
N PHE A 93 -8.53 -7.49 10.15
CA PHE A 93 -8.02 -8.67 10.85
C PHE A 93 -6.50 -8.59 11.07
N HIS A 94 -5.76 -8.10 10.07
CA HIS A 94 -4.30 -7.98 10.14
C HIS A 94 -3.81 -6.61 10.64
N LEU A 95 -4.69 -5.63 10.86
CA LEU A 95 -4.30 -4.27 11.27
C LEU A 95 -3.39 -4.26 12.52
N PRO A 96 -3.64 -5.07 13.57
CA PRO A 96 -2.78 -5.11 14.76
C PRO A 96 -1.36 -5.64 14.51
N THR A 97 -1.11 -6.21 13.33
CA THR A 97 0.18 -6.75 12.90
C THR A 97 0.48 -6.35 11.46
N HIS A 98 -0.04 -5.20 10.99
CA HIS A 98 0.06 -4.84 9.58
C HIS A 98 1.48 -4.33 9.30
N PRO A 99 2.25 -5.04 8.47
CA PRO A 99 3.64 -4.68 8.21
C PRO A 99 3.72 -3.45 7.32
N ILE A 100 4.88 -2.79 7.36
CA ILE A 100 5.21 -1.78 6.35
C ILE A 100 5.78 -2.51 5.13
N SER A 101 5.32 -2.16 3.93
CA SER A 101 5.75 -2.79 2.68
C SER A 101 6.70 -1.91 1.88
N PHE A 102 7.68 -2.56 1.25
CA PHE A 102 8.73 -1.96 0.44
C PHE A 102 8.95 -2.78 -0.83
N THR A 103 9.55 -2.14 -1.82
CA THR A 103 10.08 -2.80 -3.02
C THR A 103 11.58 -2.54 -3.14
N ALA A 104 12.26 -3.39 -3.92
CA ALA A 104 13.68 -3.26 -4.23
C ALA A 104 13.98 -2.28 -5.37
N SER A 105 12.95 -1.65 -5.96
CA SER A 105 13.12 -0.74 -7.11
C SER A 105 12.27 0.53 -6.99
N GLY A 106 12.89 1.69 -7.16
CA GLY A 106 12.21 2.99 -7.07
C GLY A 106 11.06 3.14 -8.06
N ILE A 107 11.24 2.72 -9.31
CA ILE A 107 10.17 2.78 -10.33
C ILE A 107 8.97 1.90 -9.97
N SER A 108 9.17 0.79 -9.26
CA SER A 108 8.08 -0.08 -8.84
C SER A 108 7.29 0.52 -7.67
N ALA A 109 7.95 1.32 -6.84
CA ALA A 109 7.30 2.08 -5.78
C ALA A 109 6.35 3.16 -6.35
N LEU A 110 6.55 3.59 -7.60
CA LEU A 110 5.63 4.52 -8.28
C LEU A 110 4.19 4.01 -8.30
N ASN A 111 3.97 2.69 -8.39
CA ASN A 111 2.63 2.09 -8.37
C ASN A 111 1.87 2.34 -7.06
N TYR A 112 2.58 2.66 -5.98
CA TYR A 112 2.01 2.96 -4.66
C TYR A 112 2.05 4.47 -4.34
N ALA A 113 2.78 5.24 -5.15
CA ALA A 113 2.76 6.70 -5.13
C ALA A 113 1.76 7.28 -6.14
N ASN A 114 1.25 6.48 -7.08
CA ASN A 114 0.25 6.91 -8.05
C ASN A 114 -0.86 5.88 -8.30
N GLY A 115 -1.98 6.34 -8.86
CA GLY A 115 -3.12 5.53 -9.26
C GLY A 115 -3.93 4.99 -8.08
N GLN A 116 -4.57 3.85 -8.30
CA GLN A 116 -5.54 3.27 -7.37
C GLN A 116 -4.94 2.69 -6.08
N SER A 117 -3.62 2.49 -6.05
CA SER A 117 -2.89 2.02 -4.87
C SER A 117 -2.15 3.15 -4.15
N LYS A 118 -2.35 4.42 -4.57
CA LYS A 118 -1.78 5.60 -3.91
C LYS A 118 -2.19 5.64 -2.45
N GLY A 119 -1.21 5.74 -1.55
CA GLY A 119 -1.48 5.73 -0.10
C GLY A 119 -1.82 4.36 0.49
N GLY A 120 -1.66 3.29 -0.29
CA GLY A 120 -1.92 1.91 0.12
C GLY A 120 -3.10 1.28 -0.61
N GLN A 121 -3.01 -0.03 -0.83
CA GLN A 121 -4.03 -0.80 -1.58
C GLN A 121 -5.43 -0.72 -0.95
N ILE A 122 -5.52 -0.54 0.37
CA ILE A 122 -6.80 -0.48 1.09
C ILE A 122 -7.63 0.75 0.70
N VAL A 123 -7.00 1.88 0.36
CA VAL A 123 -7.68 3.12 -0.09
C VAL A 123 -8.56 2.83 -1.31
N GLY A 124 -8.00 2.18 -2.34
CA GLY A 124 -8.75 1.79 -3.53
C GLY A 124 -9.87 0.78 -3.27
N LYS A 125 -9.72 -0.09 -2.25
CA LYS A 125 -10.76 -1.06 -1.86
C LYS A 125 -11.91 -0.38 -1.12
N ILE A 126 -11.61 0.59 -0.25
CA ILE A 126 -12.61 1.41 0.45
C ILE A 126 -13.38 2.27 -0.56
N SER A 127 -12.68 2.97 -1.45
CA SER A 127 -13.32 3.79 -2.50
C SER A 127 -14.28 2.95 -3.35
N ARG A 128 -13.86 1.74 -3.77
CA ARG A 128 -14.71 0.79 -4.50
C ARG A 128 -15.91 0.32 -3.67
N ALA A 129 -15.71 -0.02 -2.39
CA ALA A 129 -16.79 -0.44 -1.51
C ALA A 129 -17.85 0.67 -1.36
N LEU A 130 -17.43 1.93 -1.18
CA LEU A 130 -18.35 3.07 -1.05
C LEU A 130 -19.13 3.33 -2.35
N ALA A 131 -18.48 3.20 -3.51
CA ALA A 131 -19.16 3.28 -4.80
C ALA A 131 -20.18 2.15 -5.01
N GLN A 132 -19.87 0.93 -4.56
CA GLN A 132 -20.81 -0.19 -4.59
C GLN A 132 -22.03 0.06 -3.69
N ILE A 133 -21.82 0.56 -2.47
CA ILE A 133 -22.92 0.91 -1.56
C ILE A 133 -23.83 1.96 -2.19
N GLU A 134 -23.26 3.01 -2.79
CA GLU A 134 -23.98 4.07 -3.49
C GLU A 134 -24.86 3.51 -4.61
N GLU A 135 -24.28 2.66 -5.48
CA GLU A 135 -25.01 1.98 -6.55
C GLU A 135 -26.17 1.11 -6.01
N PHE A 136 -25.92 0.32 -4.96
CA PHE A 136 -26.96 -0.52 -4.38
C PHE A 136 -28.10 0.29 -3.76
N ILE A 137 -27.80 1.39 -3.05
CA ILE A 137 -28.82 2.28 -2.47
C ILE A 137 -29.72 2.87 -3.57
N ASP A 138 -29.13 3.24 -4.71
CA ASP A 138 -29.88 3.77 -5.85
C ASP A 138 -30.84 2.75 -6.47
N LEU A 139 -30.45 1.47 -6.48
CA LEU A 139 -31.28 0.36 -6.97
C LEU A 139 -32.43 -0.01 -6.02
N ILE A 140 -32.36 0.35 -4.72
CA ILE A 140 -33.44 0.06 -3.77
C ILE A 140 -34.68 0.91 -4.09
N PRO A 141 -35.88 0.31 -4.23
CA PRO A 141 -37.11 1.05 -4.46
C PRO A 141 -37.39 2.10 -3.39
N ILE A 142 -37.87 3.29 -3.79
CA ILE A 142 -38.17 4.42 -2.87
C ILE A 142 -39.11 4.03 -1.70
N ARG A 143 -39.96 3.02 -1.90
CA ARG A 143 -40.92 2.56 -0.88
C ARG A 143 -40.35 1.53 0.10
N ASP A 144 -39.11 1.08 -0.07
CA ASP A 144 -38.48 0.15 0.86
C ASP A 144 -38.11 0.89 2.16
N ILE A 145 -38.67 0.44 3.28
CA ILE A 145 -38.47 1.04 4.60
C ILE A 145 -37.00 0.99 5.05
N ARG A 146 -36.20 0.10 4.46
CA ARG A 146 -34.78 -0.06 4.79
C ARG A 146 -33.91 1.01 4.12
N LYS A 147 -34.40 1.64 3.04
CA LYS A 147 -33.63 2.60 2.25
C LYS A 147 -33.16 3.79 3.07
N GLU A 148 -34.06 4.37 3.87
CA GLU A 148 -33.74 5.54 4.71
C GLU A 148 -32.67 5.20 5.77
N ASN A 149 -32.76 4.02 6.39
CA ASN A 149 -31.76 3.56 7.34
C ASN A 149 -30.38 3.40 6.67
N LEU A 150 -30.34 2.72 5.51
CA LEU A 150 -29.10 2.53 4.75
C LEU A 150 -28.49 3.87 4.30
N ILE A 151 -29.30 4.84 3.87
CA ILE A 151 -28.83 6.18 3.53
C ILE A 151 -28.21 6.87 4.75
N ASN A 152 -28.86 6.81 5.91
CA ASN A 152 -28.32 7.44 7.13
C ASN A 152 -26.99 6.81 7.54
N ARG A 153 -26.87 5.48 7.45
CA ARG A 153 -25.61 4.76 7.72
C ARG A 153 -24.52 5.11 6.70
N TYR A 154 -24.86 5.13 5.41
CA TYR A 154 -23.96 5.56 4.35
C TYR A 154 -23.45 6.99 4.56
N ASN A 155 -24.32 7.93 4.92
CA ASN A 155 -23.93 9.31 5.21
C ASN A 155 -22.93 9.42 6.38
N ASN A 156 -22.97 8.50 7.35
CA ASN A 156 -22.01 8.47 8.45
C ASN A 156 -20.60 8.02 8.00
N ILE A 157 -20.51 7.24 6.93
CA ILE A 157 -19.23 6.76 6.36
C ILE A 157 -18.83 7.50 5.07
N PHE A 158 -19.67 8.40 4.56
CA PHE A 158 -19.43 9.12 3.30
C PHE A 158 -18.15 9.96 3.33
N ASN A 159 -17.80 10.54 4.48
CA ASN A 159 -16.56 11.32 4.62
C ASN A 159 -15.29 10.49 4.31
N LEU A 160 -15.35 9.15 4.42
CA LEU A 160 -14.24 8.29 4.00
C LEU A 160 -14.02 8.33 2.48
N LYS A 161 -15.09 8.57 1.70
CA LYS A 161 -14.99 8.77 0.26
C LYS A 161 -14.18 10.02 -0.03
N ASP A 162 -14.51 11.13 0.63
CA ASP A 162 -13.76 12.38 0.51
C ASP A 162 -12.29 12.19 0.91
N SER A 163 -12.00 11.46 1.99
CA SER A 163 -10.62 11.13 2.38
C SER A 163 -9.91 10.28 1.33
N CYS A 164 -10.57 9.24 0.78
CA CYS A 164 -9.99 8.41 -0.28
C CYS A 164 -9.71 9.24 -1.53
N ASP A 165 -10.66 10.09 -1.92
CA ASP A 165 -10.54 10.97 -3.07
C ASP A 165 -9.44 12.01 -2.84
N GLU A 166 -9.30 12.57 -1.64
CA GLU A 166 -8.21 13.46 -1.28
C GLU A 166 -6.85 12.76 -1.42
N ILE A 167 -6.70 11.55 -0.87
CA ILE A 167 -5.48 10.74 -1.00
C ILE A 167 -5.15 10.50 -2.47
N GLN A 168 -6.14 10.07 -3.25
CA GLN A 168 -5.98 9.74 -4.67
C GLN A 168 -5.73 10.97 -5.55
N ASN A 169 -6.28 12.13 -5.16
CA ASN A 169 -6.21 13.41 -5.89
C ASN A 169 -5.03 14.32 -5.49
N ASN A 170 -4.17 13.88 -4.59
CA ASN A 170 -2.93 14.59 -4.24
C ASN A 170 -1.69 13.97 -4.92
N PRO A 171 -0.57 14.73 -5.04
CA PRO A 171 0.71 14.21 -5.50
C PRO A 171 1.17 12.98 -4.73
N GLY A 172 1.96 12.15 -5.39
CA GLY A 172 2.62 11.01 -4.76
C GLY A 172 3.97 11.40 -4.16
N VAL A 173 4.53 10.51 -3.35
CA VAL A 173 5.94 10.58 -2.96
C VAL A 173 6.53 9.18 -2.98
N VAL A 174 7.78 9.06 -3.45
CA VAL A 174 8.58 7.85 -3.27
C VAL A 174 9.77 8.17 -2.40
N TYR A 175 9.96 7.35 -1.37
CA TYR A 175 11.10 7.38 -0.47
C TYR A 175 12.14 6.33 -0.85
N ALA A 176 13.42 6.68 -0.66
CA ALA A 176 14.52 5.73 -0.61
C ALA A 176 15.02 5.61 0.84
N ILE A 177 15.04 4.38 1.35
CA ILE A 177 15.33 4.04 2.74
C ILE A 177 16.61 3.22 2.81
N LYS A 178 17.56 3.65 3.65
CA LYS A 178 18.77 2.90 3.98
C LYS A 178 18.53 2.14 5.29
N PRO A 179 18.32 0.82 5.26
CA PRO A 179 18.04 0.07 6.47
C PRO A 179 19.24 0.03 7.40
N THR A 180 19.00 0.24 8.69
CA THR A 180 19.99 0.01 9.73
C THR A 180 20.22 -1.49 9.93
N ARG A 181 21.31 -1.86 10.60
CA ARG A 181 21.58 -3.27 10.92
C ARG A 181 20.46 -3.92 11.73
N GLU A 182 19.89 -3.19 12.67
CA GLU A 182 18.76 -3.63 13.49
C GLU A 182 17.49 -3.81 12.64
N LEU A 183 17.23 -2.89 11.69
CA LEU A 183 16.07 -3.02 10.80
C LEU A 183 16.16 -4.30 9.95
N LEU A 184 17.33 -4.66 9.44
CA LEU A 184 17.52 -5.88 8.63
C LEU A 184 17.08 -7.17 9.35
N GLU A 185 17.14 -7.20 10.69
CA GLU A 185 16.69 -8.34 11.49
C GLU A 185 15.16 -8.48 11.47
N ASN A 186 14.44 -7.38 11.30
CA ASN A 186 12.97 -7.29 11.28
C ASN A 186 12.38 -7.24 9.86
N LEU A 187 13.20 -7.41 8.83
CA LEU A 187 12.74 -7.53 7.45
C LEU A 187 12.53 -8.99 7.06
N ARG A 188 11.45 -9.21 6.31
CA ARG A 188 11.11 -10.47 5.65
C ARG A 188 10.78 -10.23 4.18
N TYR A 189 10.96 -11.26 3.38
CA TYR A 189 10.67 -11.26 1.95
C TYR A 189 9.48 -12.17 1.67
N ASP A 190 8.53 -11.71 0.86
CA ASP A 190 7.39 -12.51 0.43
C ASP A 190 6.85 -11.99 -0.92
N HIS A 191 6.75 -12.88 -1.92
CA HIS A 191 6.25 -12.59 -3.29
C HIS A 191 6.74 -11.27 -3.94
N ASP A 192 8.06 -11.09 -4.11
CA ASP A 192 8.66 -9.87 -4.70
C ASP A 192 8.45 -8.58 -3.85
N VAL A 193 7.93 -8.69 -2.62
CA VAL A 193 7.72 -7.60 -1.67
C VAL A 193 8.60 -7.79 -0.43
N ILE A 194 9.10 -6.69 0.12
CA ILE A 194 9.84 -6.67 1.37
C ILE A 194 8.94 -6.09 2.45
N PHE A 195 8.76 -6.82 3.54
CA PHE A 195 7.94 -6.40 4.67
C PHE A 195 8.81 -6.10 5.89
N SER A 196 8.42 -5.08 6.64
CA SER A 196 8.96 -4.81 7.98
C SER A 196 7.88 -4.96 9.02
N ASP A 197 8.18 -5.77 10.04
CA ASP A 197 7.32 -5.95 11.21
C ASP A 197 7.72 -5.01 12.37
N ALA A 198 8.58 -4.02 12.09
CA ALA A 198 9.07 -3.04 13.05
C ALA A 198 8.92 -1.60 12.52
N ASN A 199 8.81 -0.63 13.44
CA ASN A 199 8.84 0.79 13.08
C ASN A 199 10.19 1.17 12.46
N ILE A 200 10.16 2.10 11.51
CA ILE A 200 11.36 2.57 10.81
C ILE A 200 11.54 4.04 11.10
N SER A 201 12.66 4.38 11.75
CA SER A 201 13.00 5.78 12.05
C SER A 201 13.10 6.62 10.77
N TYR A 202 12.60 7.85 10.82
CA TYR A 202 12.73 8.84 9.75
C TYR A 202 14.20 9.08 9.36
N GLU A 203 15.16 8.86 10.27
CA GLU A 203 16.59 8.97 10.00
C GLU A 203 17.09 7.96 8.94
N SER A 204 16.35 6.87 8.73
CA SER A 204 16.65 5.88 7.69
C SER A 204 16.26 6.38 6.29
N ILE A 205 15.49 7.45 6.19
CA ILE A 205 15.06 8.05 4.92
C ILE A 205 16.19 8.92 4.37
N ILE A 206 16.84 8.43 3.31
CA ILE A 206 17.98 9.12 2.72
C ILE A 206 17.56 10.05 1.58
N ALA A 207 16.47 9.74 0.88
CA ALA A 207 15.98 10.56 -0.21
C ALA A 207 14.45 10.46 -0.40
N LYS A 208 13.88 11.50 -1.02
CA LYS A 208 12.51 11.50 -1.54
C LYS A 208 12.42 12.13 -2.93
N VAL A 209 11.46 11.67 -3.71
CA VAL A 209 11.01 12.27 -4.98
C VAL A 209 9.52 12.50 -4.85
N GLU A 210 9.08 13.74 -5.02
CA GLU A 210 7.66 14.06 -5.19
C GLU A 210 7.25 13.71 -6.62
N ILE A 211 6.11 13.04 -6.75
CA ILE A 211 5.61 12.48 -7.99
C ILE A 211 4.48 13.36 -8.51
N ASP A 212 4.60 13.83 -9.75
CA ASP A 212 3.55 14.57 -10.41
C ASP A 212 2.24 13.78 -10.45
N PHE A 213 1.12 14.49 -10.32
CA PHE A 213 -0.20 13.90 -10.15
C PHE A 213 -0.57 12.85 -11.21
N ASP A 214 -0.21 13.11 -12.47
CA ASP A 214 -0.53 12.27 -13.63
C ASP A 214 0.62 11.31 -14.03
N ALA A 215 1.68 11.23 -13.23
CA ALA A 215 2.86 10.45 -13.57
C ALA A 215 2.64 8.94 -13.37
N MET A 216 2.04 8.29 -14.36
CA MET A 216 1.88 6.83 -14.35
C MET A 216 3.04 6.13 -15.06
N LEU A 217 3.42 4.96 -14.55
CA LEU A 217 4.24 4.05 -15.35
C LEU A 217 3.38 3.58 -16.53
N PRO A 218 3.83 3.75 -17.79
CA PRO A 218 3.12 3.22 -18.94
C PRO A 218 2.90 1.71 -18.80
N GLU A 219 1.71 1.22 -19.13
CA GLU A 219 1.34 -0.20 -18.97
C GLU A 219 2.34 -1.15 -19.64
N ASN A 220 2.87 -0.77 -20.80
CA ASN A 220 3.86 -1.55 -21.54
C ASN A 220 5.23 -1.65 -20.83
N LEU A 221 5.48 -0.83 -19.81
CA LEU A 221 6.70 -0.86 -18.99
C LEU A 221 6.49 -1.59 -17.65
N GLN A 222 5.25 -1.96 -17.29
CA GLN A 222 4.96 -2.63 -16.02
C GLN A 222 5.67 -3.99 -15.91
N ASP A 223 5.64 -4.80 -16.97
CA ASP A 223 6.31 -6.11 -16.98
C ASP A 223 7.84 -5.97 -16.90
N LEU A 224 8.39 -4.92 -17.53
CA LEU A 224 9.82 -4.62 -17.45
C LEU A 224 10.22 -4.16 -16.04
N ALA A 225 9.40 -3.33 -15.40
CA ALA A 225 9.61 -2.92 -14.00
C ALA A 225 9.57 -4.14 -13.05
N ASN A 226 8.58 -5.02 -13.21
CA ASN A 226 8.50 -6.27 -12.44
C ASN A 226 9.72 -7.18 -12.68
N THR A 227 10.19 -7.27 -13.93
CA THR A 227 11.41 -8.03 -14.27
C THR A 227 12.64 -7.41 -13.61
N LYS A 228 12.72 -6.08 -13.56
CA LYS A 228 13.80 -5.37 -12.89
C LYS A 228 13.82 -5.64 -11.38
N VAL A 229 12.67 -5.62 -10.71
CA VAL A 229 12.55 -6.00 -9.29
C VAL A 229 13.12 -7.40 -9.05
N ARG A 230 12.71 -8.38 -9.86
CA ARG A 230 13.23 -9.75 -9.77
C ARG A 230 14.74 -9.82 -10.03
N SER A 231 15.25 -9.03 -10.97
CA SER A 231 16.69 -8.95 -11.23
C SER A 231 17.47 -8.39 -10.03
N HIS A 232 16.90 -7.42 -9.31
CA HIS A 232 17.47 -6.93 -8.05
C HIS A 232 17.50 -8.04 -7.01
N PHE A 233 16.41 -8.77 -6.80
CA PHE A 233 16.36 -9.92 -5.86
C PHE A 233 17.38 -11.02 -6.18
N ASN A 234 17.72 -11.21 -7.46
CA ASN A 234 18.73 -12.18 -7.89
C ASN A 234 20.17 -11.67 -7.79
N ASN A 235 20.39 -10.38 -7.58
CA ASN A 235 21.74 -9.82 -7.46
C ASN A 235 22.37 -10.17 -6.09
N PRO A 236 23.55 -10.81 -6.03
CA PRO A 236 24.16 -11.22 -4.76
C PRO A 236 24.46 -10.08 -3.77
N ARG A 237 24.51 -8.84 -4.25
CA ARG A 237 24.76 -7.64 -3.44
C ARG A 237 23.49 -6.94 -2.98
N SER A 238 22.31 -7.37 -3.45
CA SER A 238 21.07 -6.70 -3.09
C SER A 238 20.57 -7.12 -1.71
N ILE A 239 19.84 -6.20 -1.08
CA ILE A 239 19.09 -6.51 0.13
C ILE A 239 18.08 -7.63 -0.11
N GLY A 240 17.46 -7.65 -1.29
CA GLY A 240 16.52 -8.69 -1.67
C GLY A 240 17.13 -10.09 -1.62
N ASN A 241 18.34 -10.27 -2.17
CA ASN A 241 19.01 -11.56 -2.15
C ASN A 241 19.42 -12.00 -0.74
N PHE A 242 19.86 -11.03 0.08
CA PHE A 242 20.15 -11.26 1.49
C PHE A 242 18.89 -11.76 2.23
N LEU A 243 17.74 -11.12 2.03
CA LEU A 243 16.49 -11.51 2.67
C LEU A 243 15.97 -12.88 2.21
N ILE A 244 16.09 -13.19 0.91
CA ILE A 244 15.74 -14.51 0.38
C ILE A 244 16.58 -15.61 1.05
N LYS A 245 17.90 -15.40 1.16
CA LYS A 245 18.78 -16.38 1.83
C LYS A 245 18.48 -16.51 3.32
N LYS A 246 18.18 -15.40 3.99
CA LYS A 246 17.76 -15.40 5.40
C LYS A 246 16.50 -16.25 5.58
N HIS A 247 15.50 -16.07 4.72
CA HIS A 247 14.24 -16.82 4.77
C HIS A 247 14.43 -18.33 4.47
N LEU A 248 15.21 -18.67 3.44
CA LEU A 248 15.48 -20.08 3.12
C LEU A 248 16.26 -20.82 4.22
N ASN A 249 17.07 -20.10 4.99
CA ASN A 249 17.83 -20.70 6.09
C ASN A 249 17.00 -20.84 7.36
N SER A 250 16.01 -19.96 7.62
CA SER A 250 15.11 -20.11 8.78
C SER A 250 14.24 -21.36 8.66
N ASP A 251 13.82 -21.72 7.45
CA ASP A 251 12.96 -22.88 7.20
C ASP A 251 13.70 -24.23 7.29
N GLN A 252 15.04 -24.22 7.40
CA GLN A 252 15.87 -25.43 7.58
C GLN A 252 16.21 -25.72 9.05
N GLU A 253 15.90 -24.79 9.95
CA GLU A 253 16.17 -24.92 11.39
C GLU A 253 14.93 -25.26 12.23
N GLU A 254 13.75 -25.41 11.59
CA GLU A 254 12.50 -25.94 12.17
C GLU A 254 12.28 -27.43 11.86
#